data_AF-A0A379DFP2-F1
#
_entry.id   AF-A0A379DFP2-F1
#
_cell.length_a   1.000
_cell.length_b   1.000
_cell.length_c   1.000
_cell.angle_alpha   90.00
_cell.angle_beta   90.00
_cell.angle_gamma   90.00
#
_symmetry.space_group_name_H-M   'P 1'
#
loop_
_entity.id
_entity.type
_entity.pdbx_description
1 polymer ?
#
loop_
_entity_poly.entity_id
_entity_poly.type
_entity_poly.pdbx_seq_one_letter_code
_entity_poly.pdbx_strand_id
1 'polypeptide(L)'
;MKALLSKLIHILIMPCSHVPALIEQRNAGKLSFVKRVRLHMHLSVCKFCAAYARKVEQIDRLLLKNTSRLKEKEEFKDAEIQWFKERIKEKINS
;
A
#
# COMPACT_ATOMS: atom_id res chain seq x y z
N MET A 1 -19.84 -37.24 -12.31
CA MET A 1 -19.00 -36.77 -11.18
C MET A 1 -18.07 -35.61 -11.53
N LYS A 2 -17.37 -35.58 -12.68
CA LYS A 2 -16.43 -34.48 -13.03
C LYS A 2 -17.04 -33.06 -13.06
N ALA A 3 -18.30 -32.92 -13.50
CA ALA A 3 -18.96 -31.61 -13.65
C ALA A 3 -19.42 -30.95 -12.34
N LEU A 4 -19.60 -31.72 -11.26
CA LEU A 4 -19.95 -31.17 -9.94
C LEU A 4 -18.70 -30.71 -9.19
N LEU A 5 -17.60 -31.45 -9.33
CA LEU A 5 -16.28 -31.08 -8.79
C LEU A 5 -15.78 -29.76 -9.39
N SER A 6 -15.89 -29.55 -10.70
CA SER A 6 -15.47 -28.27 -11.32
C SER A 6 -16.28 -27.08 -10.82
N LYS A 7 -17.59 -27.25 -10.59
CA LYS A 7 -18.46 -26.22 -10.01
C LYS A 7 -18.10 -25.90 -8.55
N LEU A 8 -17.77 -26.92 -7.75
CA LEU A 8 -17.35 -26.73 -6.36
C LEU A 8 -15.97 -26.06 -6.25
N ILE A 9 -15.07 -26.35 -7.18
CA ILE A 9 -13.75 -25.70 -7.24
C ILE A 9 -13.90 -24.20 -7.44
N HIS A 10 -14.83 -23.70 -8.26
CA HIS A 10 -15.05 -22.25 -8.41
C HIS A 10 -15.75 -21.59 -7.21
N ILE A 11 -16.44 -22.39 -6.37
CA ILE A 11 -17.01 -21.90 -5.10
C ILE A 11 -15.90 -21.78 -4.03
N LEU A 12 -14.96 -22.72 -4.01
CA LEU A 12 -13.84 -22.75 -3.07
C LEU A 12 -12.69 -21.81 -3.49
N ILE A 13 -12.38 -21.78 -4.78
CA ILE A 13 -11.35 -20.98 -5.42
C ILE A 13 -12.02 -19.74 -6.03
N MET A 14 -11.80 -18.62 -5.38
CA MET A 14 -12.19 -17.30 -5.86
C MET A 14 -11.67 -17.04 -7.28
N PRO A 15 -12.46 -16.39 -8.17
CA PRO A 15 -12.00 -16.06 -9.51
C PRO A 15 -10.86 -15.04 -9.47
N CYS A 16 -9.89 -15.17 -10.38
CA CYS A 16 -8.76 -14.25 -10.50
C CYS A 16 -9.18 -12.78 -10.69
N SER A 17 -10.36 -12.54 -11.29
CA SER A 17 -10.91 -11.20 -11.52
C SER A 17 -11.20 -10.42 -10.23
N HIS A 18 -11.46 -11.10 -9.11
CA HIS A 18 -11.73 -10.45 -7.82
C HIS A 18 -10.47 -10.17 -7.01
N VAL A 19 -9.35 -10.81 -7.37
CA VAL A 19 -8.10 -10.74 -6.60
C VAL A 19 -7.54 -9.31 -6.51
N PRO A 20 -7.47 -8.52 -7.60
CA PRO A 20 -7.01 -7.13 -7.52
C PRO A 20 -7.79 -6.31 -6.50
N ALA A 21 -9.13 -6.36 -6.54
CA ALA A 21 -9.98 -5.62 -5.62
C ALA A 21 -9.76 -6.02 -4.14
N LEU A 22 -9.53 -7.31 -3.87
CA LEU A 22 -9.23 -7.75 -2.50
C LEU A 22 -7.83 -7.37 -2.03
N ILE A 23 -6.85 -7.28 -2.93
CA ILE A 23 -5.51 -6.75 -2.63
C ILE A 23 -5.62 -5.29 -2.22
N GLU A 24 -6.37 -4.47 -2.96
CA GLU A 24 -6.59 -3.06 -2.60
C GLU A 24 -7.34 -2.92 -1.27
N GLN A 25 -8.36 -3.74 -1.02
CA GLN A 25 -9.05 -3.76 0.27
C GLN A 25 -8.12 -4.18 1.43
N ARG A 26 -7.17 -5.09 1.17
CA ARG A 26 -6.15 -5.49 2.16
C ARG A 26 -5.24 -4.31 2.49
N ASN A 27 -4.73 -3.62 1.47
CA ASN A 27 -3.81 -2.50 1.62
C ASN A 27 -4.50 -1.30 2.30
N ALA A 28 -5.80 -1.10 2.04
CA ALA A 28 -6.61 -0.10 2.73
C ALA A 28 -7.02 -0.49 4.18
N GLY A 29 -6.62 -1.67 4.68
CA GLY A 29 -6.99 -2.15 6.02
C GLY A 29 -8.46 -2.57 6.18
N LYS A 30 -9.22 -2.68 5.07
CA LYS A 30 -10.67 -2.94 5.06
C LYS A 30 -11.03 -4.41 4.81
N LEU A 31 -10.04 -5.31 4.69
CA LEU A 31 -10.26 -6.71 4.35
C LEU A 31 -10.54 -7.58 5.58
N SER A 32 -11.70 -8.25 5.60
CA SER A 32 -12.07 -9.21 6.65
C SER A 32 -11.14 -10.44 6.70
N PHE A 33 -11.03 -11.07 7.88
CA PHE A 33 -10.11 -12.19 8.11
C PHE A 33 -10.36 -13.37 7.17
N VAL A 34 -11.62 -13.75 6.96
CA VAL A 34 -12.01 -14.85 6.05
C VAL A 34 -11.55 -14.57 4.61
N LYS A 35 -11.76 -13.35 4.12
CA LYS A 35 -11.33 -12.94 2.78
C LYS A 35 -9.80 -12.89 2.68
N ARG A 36 -9.11 -12.53 3.76
CA ARG A 36 -7.64 -12.54 3.84
C ARG A 36 -7.07 -13.95 3.69
N VAL A 37 -7.61 -14.92 4.42
CA VAL A 37 -7.18 -16.34 4.31
C VAL A 37 -7.47 -16.87 2.92
N ARG A 38 -8.67 -16.61 2.38
CA ARG A 38 -9.03 -17.04 1.02
C ARG A 38 -8.14 -16.43 -0.05
N LEU A 39 -7.81 -15.14 0.07
CA LEU A 39 -6.88 -14.45 -0.82
C LEU A 39 -5.48 -15.07 -0.73
N HIS A 40 -5.00 -15.37 0.48
CA HIS A 40 -3.69 -16.01 0.68
C HIS A 40 -3.61 -17.37 -0.01
N MET A 41 -4.64 -18.21 0.15
CA MET A 41 -4.74 -19.50 -0.55
C MET A 41 -4.78 -19.33 -2.07
N HIS A 42 -5.48 -18.32 -2.59
CA HIS A 42 -5.49 -18.08 -4.04
C HIS A 42 -4.10 -17.69 -4.55
N LEU A 43 -3.39 -16.82 -3.84
CA LEU A 43 -2.05 -16.37 -4.23
C LEU A 43 -1.00 -17.48 -4.17
N SER A 44 -1.18 -18.53 -3.36
CA SER A 44 -0.26 -19.68 -3.38
C SER A 44 -0.45 -20.59 -4.60
N VAL A 45 -1.63 -20.58 -5.23
CA VAL A 45 -1.95 -21.43 -6.38
C VAL A 45 -1.80 -20.69 -7.71
N CYS A 46 -2.16 -19.40 -7.76
CA CYS A 46 -2.16 -18.62 -9.00
C CYS A 46 -0.91 -17.73 -9.14
N LYS A 47 0.04 -18.17 -9.99
CA LYS A 47 1.30 -17.45 -10.27
C LYS A 47 1.10 -16.03 -10.80
N PHE A 48 0.07 -15.81 -11.63
CA PHE A 48 -0.19 -14.49 -12.23
C PHE A 48 -0.70 -13.50 -11.19
N CYS A 49 -1.64 -13.93 -10.34
CA CYS A 49 -2.12 -13.12 -9.23
C CYS A 49 -1.01 -12.86 -8.20
N ALA A 50 -0.12 -13.83 -7.95
CA ALA A 50 1.05 -13.62 -7.10
C ALA A 50 2.05 -12.61 -7.69
N ALA A 51 2.25 -12.61 -9.01
CA ALA A 51 3.07 -11.61 -9.69
C ALA A 51 2.42 -10.21 -9.62
N TYR A 52 1.11 -10.12 -9.85
CA TYR A 52 0.36 -8.88 -9.68
C TYR A 52 0.47 -8.32 -8.26
N ALA A 53 0.27 -9.15 -7.24
CA ALA A 53 0.39 -8.74 -5.83
C ALA A 53 1.78 -8.18 -5.51
N ARG A 54 2.85 -8.82 -6.00
CA ARG A 54 4.23 -8.33 -5.87
C ARG A 54 4.43 -6.97 -6.55
N LYS A 55 3.85 -6.79 -7.75
CA LYS A 55 3.91 -5.52 -8.48
C LYS A 55 3.26 -4.37 -7.68
N VAL A 56 2.07 -4.59 -7.13
CA VAL A 56 1.37 -3.59 -6.31
C VAL A 56 2.20 -3.23 -5.08
N GLU A 57 2.72 -4.23 -4.37
CA GLU A 57 3.57 -4.02 -3.19
C GLU A 57 4.87 -3.24 -3.50
N GLN A 58 5.46 -3.46 -4.68
CA GLN A 58 6.60 -2.67 -5.13
C GLN A 58 6.23 -1.20 -5.37
N ILE A 59 5.09 -0.94 -6.03
CA ILE A 59 4.60 0.42 -6.26
C ILE A 59 4.34 1.12 -4.93
N ASP A 60 3.63 0.47 -4.01
CA ASP A 60 3.32 1.04 -2.69
C ASP A 60 4.60 1.35 -1.90
N ARG A 61 5.58 0.45 -1.89
CA ARG A 61 6.89 0.70 -1.26
C ARG A 61 7.61 1.91 -1.87
N LEU A 62 7.59 2.06 -3.20
CA LEU A 62 8.21 3.20 -3.86
C LEU A 62 7.49 4.52 -3.53
N LEU A 63 6.15 4.51 -3.48
CA LEU A 63 5.37 5.68 -3.10
C LEU A 63 5.58 6.07 -1.63
N LEU A 64 5.61 5.09 -0.72
CA LEU A 64 5.89 5.32 0.70
C LEU A 64 7.31 5.86 0.92
N LYS A 65 8.31 5.32 0.21
CA LYS A 65 9.70 5.82 0.29
C LYS A 65 9.85 7.25 -0.22
N ASN A 66 9.08 7.63 -1.24
CA ASN A 66 9.10 9.00 -1.74
C ASN A 66 8.38 9.96 -0.79
N THR A 67 7.25 9.56 -0.21
CA THR A 67 6.53 10.39 0.76
C THR A 67 7.29 10.56 2.08
N SER A 68 7.99 9.53 2.58
CA SER A 68 8.86 9.66 3.75
C SER A 68 10.04 10.62 3.50
N ARG A 69 10.66 10.54 2.31
CA ARG A 69 11.72 11.49 1.91
C ARG A 69 11.24 12.93 1.74
N LEU A 70 9.95 13.14 1.43
CA LEU A 70 9.37 14.48 1.38
C LEU A 70 9.13 15.03 2.79
N LYS A 71 8.67 14.19 3.73
CA LYS A 71 8.48 14.59 5.14
C LYS A 71 9.77 14.96 5.85
N GLU A 72 10.87 14.23 5.61
CA GLU A 72 12.19 14.58 6.20
C GLU A 72 12.74 15.95 5.73
N LYS A 73 12.21 16.51 4.64
CA LYS A 73 12.62 17.84 4.15
C LYS A 73 11.82 19.00 4.74
N GLU A 74 10.78 18.73 5.52
CA GLU A 74 9.90 19.78 6.09
C GLU A 74 10.23 20.14 7.55
N GLU A 75 11.24 19.53 8.16
CA GLU A 75 11.75 19.98 9.46
C GLU A 75 12.79 21.09 9.25
N PHE A 76 12.35 22.34 9.41
CA PHE A 76 13.27 23.47 9.51
C PHE A 76 14.25 23.23 10.64
N LYS A 77 15.55 23.35 10.35
CA LYS A 77 16.57 23.26 11.40
C LYS A 77 16.42 24.44 12.36
N ASP A 78 16.64 24.21 13.66
CA ASP A 78 16.58 25.29 14.67
C ASP A 78 17.45 26.51 14.31
N ALA A 79 18.59 26.27 13.65
CA ALA A 79 19.47 27.31 13.14
C ALA A 79 18.82 28.18 12.03
N GLU A 80 18.01 27.59 11.14
CA GLU A 80 17.27 28.33 10.10
C GLU A 80 16.17 29.18 10.73
N ILE A 81 15.46 28.65 11.73
CA ILE A 81 14.44 29.37 12.49
C ILE A 81 15.07 30.55 13.24
N GLN A 82 16.24 30.34 13.86
CA GLN A 82 16.95 31.37 14.60
C GLN A 82 17.46 32.49 13.69
N TRP A 83 18.09 32.12 12.57
CA TRP A 83 18.53 33.08 11.54
C TRP A 83 17.36 33.91 11.00
N PHE A 84 16.21 33.28 10.77
CA PHE A 84 15.01 33.99 10.34
C PHE A 84 14.52 35.00 11.37
N LYS A 85 14.48 34.64 12.66
CA LYS A 85 14.09 35.53 13.77
C LYS A 85 15.01 36.74 13.87
N GLU A 86 16.32 36.55 13.73
CA GLU A 86 17.31 37.63 13.77
C GLU A 86 17.10 38.60 12.61
N ARG A 87 16.90 38.07 11.39
CA ARG A 87 16.66 38.89 10.19
C ARG A 87 15.37 39.72 10.26
N ILE A 88 14.33 39.20 10.92
CA ILE A 88 13.09 39.95 11.17
C ILE A 88 13.33 41.06 12.21
N LYS A 89 14.06 40.78 13.30
CA LYS A 89 14.41 41.79 14.30
C LYS A 89 15.21 42.95 13.70
N GLU A 90 16.18 42.66 12.84
CA GLU A 90 16.96 43.69 12.14
C GLU A 90 16.09 44.58 11.26
N LYS A 91 15.10 44.01 10.56
CA LYS A 91 14.17 44.77 9.71
C LYS A 91 13.13 45.59 10.47
N ILE A 92 12.81 45.23 11.71
CA ILE A 92 11.84 45.95 12.55
C ILE A 92 12.53 47.07 13.34
N ASN A 93 13.79 46.88 13.71
CA ASN A 93 14.59 47.85 14.45
C ASN A 93 15.39 48.81 13.55
N SER A 94 15.22 48.74 12.22
CA SER A 94 15.81 49.63 11.22
C SER A 94 14.73 50.45 10.53
#